data_AF-A0A930IYW4-F1
#
_entry.id   AF-A0A930IYW4-F1
#
_cell.length_a   1.000
_cell.length_b   1.000
_cell.length_c   1.000
_cell.angle_alpha   90.00
_cell.angle_beta   90.00
_cell.angle_gamma   90.00
#
_symmetry.space_group_name_H-M   'P 1'
#
loop_
_entity.id
_entity.type
_entity.pdbx_description
1 polymer ?
#
loop_
_entity_poly.entity_id
_entity_poly.type
_entity_poly.pdbx_seq_one_letter_code
_entity_poly.pdbx_strand_id
1 'polypeptide(L)'
;SALNDIVTFIYDDYRQTMLAAHKRMDLVVGDLLMTGKASVRNKDKAVSEQNATEFLNIELPMNAIELQDSDVIDGTKKKMVTYLMNKLNELAPDFGKYSKMIMSRGTFVKHIIGSSEFGDMFKMQLGSNQMYLSTGLVTSDLASDLFTGIGLPAIEIKDDYVKEQNGKNVQVYADGHITLLPQDKVGYMRYHTPYEQTDPVPGMTYTPTGDGDMLVAANRDHNGRYLEYTAEWIPQIADPTLITTFDLTKLTK
;
A
#
# COMPACT_ATOMS: atom_id res chain seq x y z
N SER A 1 -29.61 6.81 -16.12
CA SER A 1 -30.52 6.09 -17.03
C SER A 1 -31.04 4.91 -16.24
N ALA A 2 -32.35 4.68 -16.20
CA ALA A 2 -32.94 3.57 -15.44
C ALA A 2 -32.33 2.20 -15.79
N LEU A 3 -31.84 2.03 -17.03
CA LEU A 3 -31.10 0.85 -17.45
C LEU A 3 -29.77 0.67 -16.67
N ASN A 4 -29.00 1.74 -16.52
CA ASN A 4 -27.73 1.70 -15.79
C ASN A 4 -27.97 1.47 -14.29
N ASP A 5 -29.07 2.01 -13.75
CA ASP A 5 -29.42 1.83 -12.34
C ASP A 5 -29.83 0.37 -12.05
N ILE A 6 -30.58 -0.27 -12.97
CA ILE A 6 -30.94 -1.69 -12.90
C ILE A 6 -29.72 -2.60 -13.08
N VAL A 7 -28.86 -2.31 -14.06
CA VAL A 7 -27.62 -3.09 -14.29
C VAL A 7 -26.70 -2.96 -13.08
N THR A 8 -26.56 -1.77 -12.52
CA THR A 8 -25.78 -1.54 -11.30
C THR A 8 -26.38 -2.34 -10.14
N PHE A 9 -27.69 -2.28 -9.92
CA PHE A 9 -28.33 -3.05 -8.85
C PHE A 9 -28.12 -4.57 -8.98
N ILE A 10 -28.22 -5.14 -10.18
CA ILE A 10 -28.13 -6.60 -10.38
C ILE A 10 -26.68 -7.12 -10.30
N TYR A 11 -25.71 -6.33 -10.76
CA TYR A 11 -24.31 -6.74 -10.85
C TYR A 11 -23.42 -6.21 -9.73
N ASP A 12 -23.83 -5.17 -8.99
CA ASP A 12 -22.97 -4.60 -7.95
C ASP A 12 -22.71 -5.60 -6.83
N ASP A 13 -23.71 -6.35 -6.39
CA ASP A 13 -23.52 -7.37 -5.33
C ASP A 13 -22.46 -8.42 -5.71
N TYR A 14 -22.50 -8.90 -6.95
CA TYR A 14 -21.50 -9.84 -7.47
C TYR A 14 -20.11 -9.18 -7.56
N ARG A 15 -20.05 -7.93 -8.03
CA ARG A 15 -18.80 -7.17 -8.12
C ARG A 15 -18.19 -6.90 -6.74
N GLN A 16 -19.00 -6.54 -5.75
CA GLN A 16 -18.53 -6.29 -4.38
C GLN A 16 -18.01 -7.58 -3.75
N THR A 17 -18.74 -8.69 -3.94
CA THR A 17 -18.35 -10.03 -3.48
C THR A 17 -17.00 -10.44 -4.07
N MET A 18 -16.80 -10.23 -5.38
CA MET A 18 -15.53 -10.50 -6.06
C MET A 18 -14.38 -9.60 -5.59
N LEU A 19 -14.64 -8.31 -5.35
CA LEU A 19 -13.58 -7.34 -4.99
C LEU A 19 -13.21 -7.35 -3.50
N ALA A 20 -14.03 -7.96 -2.63
CA ALA A 20 -13.87 -7.89 -1.18
C ALA A 20 -12.52 -8.44 -0.71
N ALA A 21 -12.15 -9.64 -1.16
CA ALA A 21 -10.88 -10.26 -0.79
C ALA A 21 -9.67 -9.44 -1.27
N HIS A 22 -9.72 -8.91 -2.49
CA HIS A 22 -8.66 -8.07 -3.06
C HIS A 22 -8.45 -6.81 -2.24
N LYS A 23 -9.53 -6.06 -1.97
CA LYS A 23 -9.50 -4.86 -1.14
C LYS A 23 -8.88 -5.12 0.24
N ARG A 24 -9.16 -6.27 0.83
CA ARG A 24 -8.57 -6.65 2.12
C ARG A 24 -7.07 -6.93 2.00
N MET A 25 -6.65 -7.62 0.95
CA MET A 25 -5.23 -7.88 0.71
C MET A 25 -4.45 -6.63 0.34
N ASP A 26 -5.05 -5.67 -0.37
CA ASP A 26 -4.41 -4.37 -0.64
C ASP A 26 -4.02 -3.71 0.68
N LEU A 27 -4.95 -3.64 1.65
CA LEU A 27 -4.68 -3.09 2.98
C LEU A 27 -3.58 -3.88 3.73
N VAL A 28 -3.66 -5.22 3.75
CA VAL A 28 -2.66 -6.05 4.45
C VAL A 28 -1.28 -5.89 3.82
N VAL A 29 -1.17 -5.91 2.49
CA VAL A 29 0.09 -5.73 1.77
C VAL A 29 0.64 -4.32 1.98
N GLY A 30 -0.23 -3.30 1.92
CA GLY A 30 0.14 -1.91 2.21
C GLY A 30 0.73 -1.75 3.62
N ASP A 31 0.06 -2.29 4.64
CA ASP A 31 0.54 -2.27 6.02
C ASP A 31 1.88 -3.01 6.18
N LEU A 32 2.00 -4.21 5.60
CA LEU A 32 3.24 -5.01 5.63
C LEU A 32 4.41 -4.30 4.93
N LEU A 33 4.17 -3.63 3.80
CA LEU A 33 5.21 -2.91 3.07
C LEU A 33 5.63 -1.62 3.78
N MET A 34 4.69 -0.92 4.41
CA MET A 34 4.96 0.39 5.00
C MET A 34 5.43 0.32 6.46
N THR A 35 5.07 -0.74 7.20
CA THR A 35 5.37 -0.85 8.63
C THR A 35 6.02 -2.16 9.03
N GLY A 36 6.08 -3.14 8.12
CA GLY A 36 6.51 -4.51 8.44
C GLY A 36 5.49 -5.28 9.27
N LYS A 37 4.33 -4.71 9.58
CA LYS A 37 3.34 -5.31 10.47
C LYS A 37 1.95 -5.27 9.86
N ALA A 38 1.19 -6.34 10.02
CA ALA A 38 -0.24 -6.34 9.69
C ALA A 38 -1.03 -7.21 10.66
N SER A 39 -2.27 -6.83 10.90
CA SER A 39 -3.21 -7.57 11.75
C SER A 39 -4.36 -8.17 10.93
N VAL A 40 -4.63 -9.44 11.16
CA VAL A 40 -5.76 -10.20 10.61
C VAL A 40 -6.74 -10.50 11.73
N ARG A 41 -8.04 -10.42 11.44
CA ARG A 41 -9.13 -10.59 12.41
C ARG A 41 -10.09 -11.67 11.92
N ASN A 42 -10.71 -12.40 12.84
CA ASN A 42 -11.54 -13.58 12.56
C ASN A 42 -12.95 -13.21 12.03
N LYS A 43 -13.45 -11.99 12.30
CA LYS A 43 -14.75 -11.52 11.78
C LYS A 43 -14.69 -10.11 11.21
N ASP A 44 -15.40 -9.93 10.11
CA ASP A 44 -15.60 -8.69 9.33
C ASP A 44 -16.33 -7.56 10.05
N LYS A 45 -16.58 -7.67 11.36
CA LYS A 45 -16.97 -6.50 12.14
C LYS A 45 -15.70 -5.74 12.51
N ALA A 46 -15.28 -4.94 11.54
CA ALA A 46 -14.22 -3.95 11.64
C ALA A 46 -14.27 -3.19 12.97
N VAL A 47 -13.11 -2.69 13.40
CA VAL A 47 -12.89 -1.91 14.64
C VAL A 47 -13.92 -0.77 14.82
N SER A 48 -14.57 -0.31 13.75
CA SER A 48 -15.59 0.73 13.78
C SER A 48 -16.83 0.40 14.63
N GLU A 49 -17.13 -0.88 14.94
CA GLU A 49 -18.37 -1.22 15.65
C GLU A 49 -18.24 -2.14 16.87
N GLN A 50 -17.25 -3.06 16.96
CA GLN A 50 -17.31 -4.15 17.95
C GLN A 50 -16.00 -4.56 18.65
N ASN A 51 -14.89 -3.82 18.51
CA ASN A 51 -13.60 -4.21 19.10
C ASN A 51 -13.22 -5.68 18.78
N ALA A 52 -13.40 -6.12 17.54
CA ALA A 52 -13.10 -7.49 17.14
C ALA A 52 -11.63 -7.83 17.46
N THR A 53 -11.43 -8.96 18.14
CA THR A 53 -10.13 -9.41 18.62
C THR A 53 -9.19 -9.72 17.45
N GLU A 54 -7.93 -9.30 17.58
CA GLU A 54 -6.87 -9.68 16.66
C GLU A 54 -6.68 -11.20 16.67
N PHE A 55 -6.67 -11.79 15.49
CA PHE A 55 -6.56 -13.24 15.33
C PHE A 55 -5.13 -13.66 15.00
N LEU A 56 -4.48 -12.91 14.10
CA LEU A 56 -3.10 -13.16 13.70
C LEU A 56 -2.40 -11.82 13.48
N ASN A 57 -1.23 -11.68 14.09
CA ASN A 57 -0.32 -10.57 13.84
C ASN A 57 0.85 -11.10 13.00
N ILE A 58 1.06 -10.48 11.85
CA ILE A 58 2.15 -10.78 10.93
C ILE A 58 3.20 -9.70 11.16
N GLU A 59 4.41 -10.11 11.52
CA GLU A 59 5.56 -9.21 11.61
C GLU A 59 6.66 -9.72 10.68
N LEU A 60 7.13 -8.83 9.80
CA LEU A 60 8.24 -9.07 8.89
C LEU A 60 9.53 -8.53 9.50
N PRO A 61 10.65 -9.25 9.37
CA PRO A 61 11.94 -8.81 9.89
C PRO A 61 12.57 -7.75 8.96
N MET A 62 11.89 -6.61 8.79
CA MET A 62 12.39 -5.46 8.04
C MET A 62 13.42 -4.68 8.85
N ASN A 63 14.28 -3.94 8.17
CA ASN A 63 15.13 -2.94 8.79
C ASN A 63 14.33 -1.66 9.03
N ALA A 64 13.84 -1.44 10.24
CA ALA A 64 13.08 -0.25 10.60
C ALA A 64 14.01 0.82 11.22
N ILE A 65 14.02 2.01 10.62
CA ILE A 65 14.79 3.17 11.09
C ILE A 65 13.80 4.24 11.49
N GLU A 66 13.76 4.56 12.78
CA GLU A 66 12.93 5.63 13.30
C GLU A 66 13.67 6.96 13.22
N LEU A 67 13.07 7.96 12.58
CA LEU A 67 13.65 9.30 12.43
C LEU A 67 13.18 10.25 13.52
N GLN A 68 14.12 11.05 14.00
CA GLN A 68 13.91 12.18 14.88
C GLN A 68 14.25 13.48 14.17
N ASP A 69 13.73 14.60 14.67
CA ASP A 69 14.01 15.92 14.10
C ASP A 69 15.51 16.22 14.03
N SER A 70 16.29 15.74 15.00
CA SER A 70 17.76 15.90 15.03
C SER A 70 18.47 15.26 13.84
N ASP A 71 17.86 14.28 13.17
CA ASP A 71 18.46 13.57 12.04
C ASP A 71 18.37 14.37 10.74
N VAL A 72 17.31 15.17 10.60
CA VAL A 72 16.96 15.85 9.34
C VAL A 72 16.94 17.37 9.44
N ILE A 73 16.98 17.94 10.64
CA ILE A 73 17.00 19.40 10.83
C ILE A 73 18.44 19.87 11.02
N ASP A 74 18.90 20.70 10.09
CA ASP A 74 20.13 21.46 10.20
C ASP A 74 19.81 22.93 10.47
N GLY A 75 19.97 23.36 11.72
CA GLY A 75 19.54 24.67 12.20
C GLY A 75 18.02 24.82 12.18
N THR A 76 17.49 25.61 11.24
CA THR A 76 16.04 25.78 11.01
C THR A 76 15.56 25.12 9.72
N LYS A 77 16.46 24.43 9.00
CA LYS A 77 16.20 23.89 7.68
C LYS A 77 16.03 22.38 7.74
N LYS A 78 14.89 21.90 7.24
CA LYS A 78 14.65 20.47 7.04
C LYS A 78 15.38 20.00 5.77
N LYS A 79 16.34 19.10 5.93
CA LYS A 79 17.22 18.53 4.91
C LYS A 79 16.99 17.02 4.74
N MET A 80 15.77 16.66 4.31
CA MET A 80 15.36 15.27 4.19
C MET A 80 16.04 14.54 3.04
N VAL A 81 16.23 15.21 1.89
CA VAL A 81 16.84 14.62 0.70
C VAL A 81 18.32 14.33 0.95
N THR A 82 19.05 15.27 1.56
CA THR A 82 20.45 15.09 1.95
C THR A 82 20.61 13.96 2.97
N TYR A 83 19.71 13.90 3.96
CA TYR A 83 19.70 12.79 4.92
C TYR A 83 19.54 11.44 4.21
N LEU A 84 18.54 11.32 3.32
CA LEU A 84 18.31 10.09 2.54
C LEU A 84 19.55 9.72 1.74
N MET A 85 20.17 10.65 1.02
CA MET A 85 21.40 10.37 0.25
C MET A 85 22.50 9.78 1.12
N ASN A 86 22.78 10.40 2.27
CA ASN A 86 23.82 9.93 3.19
C ASN A 86 23.48 8.57 3.78
N LYS A 87 22.22 8.40 4.24
CA LYS A 87 21.79 7.18 4.91
C LYS A 87 21.72 5.99 3.94
N LEU A 88 21.29 6.19 2.70
CA LEU A 88 21.30 5.14 1.69
C LEU A 88 22.72 4.70 1.34
N ASN A 89 23.69 5.62 1.29
CA ASN A 89 25.09 5.27 1.09
C ASN A 89 25.67 4.46 2.26
N GLU A 90 25.27 4.77 3.50
CA GLU A 90 25.63 4.03 4.70
C GLU A 90 25.05 2.61 4.70
N LEU A 91 23.79 2.45 4.25
CA LEU A 91 23.10 1.14 4.21
C LEU A 91 23.52 0.24 3.05
N ALA A 92 24.08 0.81 1.98
CA ALA A 92 24.41 0.08 0.76
C ALA A 92 25.34 -1.15 0.94
N PRO A 93 26.34 -1.15 1.84
CA PRO A 93 27.18 -2.32 2.09
C PRO A 93 26.42 -3.51 2.71
N ASP A 94 25.43 -3.24 3.55
CA ASP A 94 24.71 -4.27 4.32
C ASP A 94 23.47 -4.80 3.59
N PHE A 95 22.76 -3.92 2.88
CA PHE A 95 21.46 -4.23 2.27
C PHE A 95 21.48 -4.17 0.73
N GLY A 96 22.60 -3.75 0.14
CA GLY A 96 22.70 -3.49 -1.29
C GLY A 96 22.06 -2.17 -1.70
N LYS A 97 22.02 -1.94 -3.03
CA LYS A 97 21.37 -0.74 -3.59
C LYS A 97 19.87 -0.98 -3.74
N TYR A 98 19.08 -0.02 -3.29
CA TYR A 98 17.64 -0.03 -3.49
C TYR A 98 17.27 0.43 -4.90
N SER A 99 16.32 -0.26 -5.53
CA SER A 99 15.82 0.09 -6.85
C SER A 99 14.68 1.10 -6.79
N LYS A 100 13.88 1.06 -5.71
CA LYS A 100 12.66 1.84 -5.59
C LYS A 100 12.46 2.34 -4.16
N MET A 101 11.86 3.52 -4.05
CA MET A 101 11.39 4.13 -2.83
C MET A 101 9.88 4.34 -2.95
N ILE A 102 9.11 3.80 -2.02
CA ILE A 102 7.66 3.96 -1.98
C ILE A 102 7.27 4.81 -0.77
N MET A 103 6.30 5.69 -0.97
CA MET A 103 5.71 6.48 0.11
C MET A 103 4.34 6.99 -0.31
N SER A 104 3.53 7.38 0.67
CA SER A 104 2.25 8.00 0.37
C SER A 104 2.39 9.43 -0.18
N ARG A 105 1.35 9.93 -0.85
CA ARG A 105 1.28 11.34 -1.27
C ARG A 105 1.42 12.30 -0.08
N GLY A 106 0.77 12.01 1.04
CA GLY A 106 0.87 12.83 2.26
C GLY A 106 2.31 12.94 2.77
N THR A 107 3.02 11.81 2.81
CA THR A 107 4.42 11.74 3.21
C THR A 107 5.32 12.51 2.25
N PHE A 108 5.13 12.32 0.95
CA PHE A 108 5.91 13.00 -0.08
C PHE A 108 5.77 14.53 0.01
N VAL A 109 4.54 15.04 0.07
CA VAL A 109 4.30 16.49 0.13
C VAL A 109 4.90 17.08 1.43
N LYS A 110 4.69 16.41 2.57
CA LYS A 110 5.12 16.95 3.87
C LYS A 110 6.63 16.86 4.10
N HIS A 111 7.28 15.75 3.71
CA HIS A 111 8.66 15.48 4.08
C HIS A 111 9.66 15.66 2.93
N ILE A 112 9.24 15.46 1.68
CA ILE A 112 10.11 15.65 0.51
C ILE A 112 9.93 17.06 -0.06
N ILE A 113 8.73 17.43 -0.53
CA ILE A 113 8.49 18.79 -1.08
C ILE A 113 8.67 19.85 0.01
N GLY A 114 8.23 19.57 1.24
CA GLY A 114 8.43 20.44 2.39
C GLY A 114 9.89 20.59 2.83
N SER A 115 10.83 19.83 2.27
CA SER A 115 12.25 19.99 2.56
C SER A 115 12.82 21.24 1.88
N SER A 116 13.60 22.00 2.65
CA SER A 116 14.16 23.28 2.21
C SER A 116 15.11 23.17 1.00
N GLU A 117 15.69 22.00 0.77
CA GLU A 117 16.65 21.76 -0.32
C GLU A 117 15.99 21.23 -1.61
N PHE A 118 14.75 20.74 -1.53
CA PHE A 118 14.09 20.11 -2.67
C PHE A 118 13.90 21.09 -3.84
N GLY A 119 13.48 22.32 -3.55
CA GLY A 119 13.29 23.35 -4.58
C GLY A 119 14.58 23.76 -5.29
N ASP A 120 15.70 23.78 -4.58
CA ASP A 120 17.00 24.14 -5.15
C ASP A 120 17.59 22.99 -5.98
N MET A 121 17.46 21.76 -5.51
CA MET A 121 17.84 20.55 -6.26
C MET A 121 17.01 20.42 -7.55
N PHE A 122 15.71 20.72 -7.49
CA PHE A 122 14.83 20.73 -8.67
C PHE A 122 15.25 21.78 -9.72
N LYS A 123 15.56 23.01 -9.29
CA LYS A 123 16.00 24.10 -10.19
C LYS A 123 17.29 23.75 -10.92
N MET A 124 18.22 23.06 -10.24
CA MET A 124 19.50 22.66 -10.81
C MET A 124 19.35 21.61 -11.91
N GLN A 125 18.37 20.70 -11.77
CA GLN A 125 18.26 19.52 -12.63
C GLN A 125 17.35 19.70 -13.85
N LEU A 126 16.36 20.61 -13.77
CA LEU A 126 15.33 20.71 -14.82
C LEU A 126 15.21 22.05 -15.54
N GLY A 127 16.07 23.04 -15.26
CA GLY A 127 16.10 24.31 -16.00
C GLY A 127 14.71 24.96 -16.18
N SER A 128 14.07 24.72 -17.34
CA SER A 128 12.80 25.26 -17.82
C SER A 128 11.49 24.61 -17.28
N ASN A 129 11.50 23.47 -16.58
CA ASN A 129 10.26 22.83 -16.07
C ASN A 129 9.68 23.44 -14.77
N GLN A 130 9.89 24.74 -14.52
CA GLN A 130 9.46 25.42 -13.29
C GLN A 130 7.93 25.46 -13.08
N MET A 131 7.12 25.26 -14.14
CA MET A 131 5.66 25.40 -14.09
C MET A 131 4.96 24.30 -13.26
N TYR A 132 5.52 23.08 -13.18
CA TYR A 132 4.90 21.95 -12.49
C TYR A 132 4.92 22.09 -10.95
N LEU A 133 5.89 22.81 -10.39
CA LEU A 133 5.95 23.07 -8.94
C LEU A 133 4.92 24.12 -8.49
N SER A 134 4.66 25.13 -9.31
CA SER A 134 3.73 26.22 -8.96
C SER A 134 2.27 25.76 -8.75
N THR A 135 1.94 24.55 -9.19
CA THR A 135 0.60 23.95 -9.04
C THR A 135 0.55 22.81 -8.02
N GLY A 136 1.69 22.42 -7.42
CA GLY A 136 1.76 21.27 -6.50
C GLY A 136 1.53 19.91 -7.16
N LEU A 137 1.53 19.84 -8.50
CA LEU A 137 1.26 18.63 -9.28
C LEU A 137 2.56 17.93 -9.67
N VAL A 138 3.28 17.38 -8.68
CA VAL A 138 4.41 16.49 -8.94
C VAL A 138 3.89 15.06 -9.08
N THR A 139 4.11 14.46 -10.25
CA THR A 139 3.82 13.05 -10.54
C THR A 139 4.95 12.14 -10.06
N SER A 140 4.67 10.85 -9.86
CA SER A 140 5.69 9.84 -9.52
C SER A 140 6.81 9.79 -10.56
N ASP A 141 6.49 9.91 -11.85
CA ASP A 141 7.47 9.90 -12.94
C ASP A 141 8.44 11.09 -12.83
N LEU A 142 7.90 12.30 -12.65
CA LEU A 142 8.73 13.50 -12.48
C LEU A 142 9.58 13.42 -11.22
N ALA A 143 9.02 12.94 -10.10
CA ALA A 143 9.76 12.73 -8.86
C ALA A 143 10.88 11.68 -9.05
N SER A 144 10.61 10.60 -9.79
CA SER A 144 11.58 9.55 -10.09
C SER A 144 12.75 10.07 -10.92
N ASP A 145 12.49 10.83 -11.99
CA ASP A 145 13.54 11.41 -12.83
C ASP A 145 14.46 12.33 -12.04
N LEU A 146 13.89 13.08 -11.09
CA LEU A 146 14.65 13.95 -10.20
C LEU A 146 15.53 13.14 -9.24
N PHE A 147 14.93 12.20 -8.51
CA PHE A 147 15.63 11.41 -7.50
C PHE A 147 16.74 10.56 -8.13
N THR A 148 16.47 9.94 -9.27
CA THR A 148 17.48 9.13 -9.97
C THR A 148 18.66 9.97 -10.48
N GLY A 149 18.42 11.19 -10.97
CA GLY A 149 19.53 12.04 -11.42
C GLY A 149 20.42 12.61 -10.31
N ILE A 150 19.99 12.59 -9.04
CA ILE A 150 20.84 12.87 -7.87
C ILE A 150 21.40 11.59 -7.21
N GLY A 151 21.19 10.42 -7.81
CA GLY A 151 21.69 9.13 -7.32
C GLY A 151 20.85 8.46 -6.24
N LEU A 152 19.61 8.92 -6.01
CA LEU A 152 18.63 8.24 -5.17
C LEU A 152 17.80 7.23 -5.99
N PRO A 153 17.17 6.22 -5.35
CA PRO A 153 16.26 5.31 -6.02
C PRO A 153 15.04 6.04 -6.61
N ALA A 154 14.42 5.45 -7.64
CA ALA A 154 13.19 5.96 -8.21
C ALA A 154 12.07 6.02 -7.15
N ILE A 155 11.22 7.05 -7.21
CA ILE A 155 10.11 7.24 -6.26
C ILE A 155 8.78 6.81 -6.88
N GLU A 156 8.06 5.98 -6.17
CA GLU A 156 6.66 5.71 -6.45
C GLU A 156 5.77 6.32 -5.35
N ILE A 157 5.03 7.37 -5.71
CA ILE A 157 4.06 8.01 -4.83
C ILE A 157 2.76 7.20 -4.90
N LYS A 158 2.38 6.59 -3.77
CA LYS A 158 1.15 5.82 -3.63
C LYS A 158 0.02 6.70 -3.11
N ASP A 159 -1.16 6.59 -3.71
CA ASP A 159 -2.36 7.37 -3.36
C ASP A 159 -3.62 6.51 -3.51
N ASP A 160 -3.48 5.23 -3.14
CA ASP A 160 -4.53 4.22 -3.25
C ASP A 160 -5.40 4.20 -1.99
N TYR A 161 -6.71 4.09 -2.21
CA TYR A 161 -7.71 4.01 -1.14
C TYR A 161 -8.66 2.84 -1.36
N VAL A 162 -9.03 2.19 -0.27
CA VAL A 162 -10.06 1.16 -0.22
C VAL A 162 -11.26 1.71 0.53
N LYS A 163 -12.45 1.57 -0.06
CA LYS A 163 -13.71 1.93 0.60
C LYS A 163 -14.20 0.78 1.48
N GLU A 164 -14.30 1.02 2.78
CA GLU A 164 -14.84 0.07 3.76
C GLU A 164 -16.37 -0.04 3.68
N GLN A 165 -16.93 -1.07 4.33
CA GLN A 165 -18.38 -1.31 4.38
C GLN A 165 -19.17 -0.14 4.96
N ASN A 166 -18.59 0.61 5.90
CA ASN A 166 -19.17 1.82 6.49
C ASN A 166 -19.14 3.05 5.55
N GLY A 167 -18.59 2.89 4.34
CA GLY A 167 -18.48 3.94 3.33
C GLY A 167 -17.26 4.86 3.47
N LYS A 168 -16.42 4.68 4.51
CA LYS A 168 -15.19 5.43 4.73
C LYS A 168 -14.08 4.94 3.79
N ASN A 169 -13.32 5.88 3.23
CA ASN A 169 -12.08 5.55 2.52
C ASN A 169 -10.95 5.37 3.53
N VAL A 170 -10.25 4.26 3.39
CA VAL A 170 -9.04 3.92 4.15
C VAL A 170 -7.88 3.91 3.16
N GLN A 171 -6.81 4.61 3.52
CA GLN A 171 -5.60 4.66 2.72
C GLN A 171 -4.87 3.32 2.80
N VAL A 172 -4.41 2.82 1.66
CA VAL A 172 -3.74 1.51 1.58
C VAL A 172 -2.33 1.56 2.14
N TYR A 173 -1.58 2.60 1.81
CA TYR A 173 -0.18 2.76 2.24
C TYR A 173 -0.12 3.75 3.39
N ALA A 174 0.36 3.30 4.55
CA ALA A 174 0.43 4.12 5.76
C ALA A 174 1.21 5.44 5.54
N ASP A 175 0.63 6.54 6.00
CA ASP A 175 1.27 7.85 6.04
C ASP A 175 2.39 7.91 7.07
N GLY A 176 3.40 8.75 6.83
CA GLY A 176 4.53 8.93 7.74
C GLY A 176 5.62 7.87 7.58
N HIS A 177 5.64 7.14 6.47
CA HIS A 177 6.66 6.12 6.21
C HIS A 177 7.25 6.27 4.80
N ILE A 178 8.54 5.95 4.68
CA ILE A 178 9.24 5.77 3.41
C ILE A 178 9.84 4.36 3.40
N THR A 179 9.42 3.51 2.47
CA THR A 179 9.96 2.16 2.34
C THR A 179 10.87 2.06 1.11
N LEU A 180 12.06 1.51 1.31
CA LEU A 180 13.04 1.21 0.28
C LEU A 180 12.96 -0.26 -0.13
N LEU A 181 12.80 -0.50 -1.42
CA LEU A 181 12.66 -1.82 -1.99
C LEU A 181 13.88 -2.17 -2.86
N PRO A 182 14.45 -3.37 -2.71
CA PRO A 182 15.58 -3.81 -3.54
C PRO A 182 15.16 -4.04 -5.00
N GLN A 183 13.89 -4.37 -5.24
CA GLN A 183 13.33 -4.65 -6.57
C GLN A 183 11.84 -4.31 -6.63
N ASP A 184 11.30 -4.23 -7.84
CA ASP A 184 9.89 -3.92 -8.08
C ASP A 184 8.95 -5.01 -7.56
N LYS A 185 9.26 -6.28 -7.89
CA LYS A 185 8.49 -7.43 -7.43
C LYS A 185 8.95 -7.87 -6.03
N VAL A 186 8.24 -7.42 -5.02
CA VAL A 186 8.55 -7.69 -3.60
C VAL A 186 8.06 -9.04 -3.09
N GLY A 187 7.32 -9.80 -3.89
CA GLY A 187 6.74 -11.05 -3.43
C GLY A 187 5.66 -11.61 -4.34
N TYR A 188 4.84 -12.49 -3.78
CA TYR A 188 3.66 -13.06 -4.43
C TYR A 188 2.58 -13.37 -3.40
N MET A 189 1.32 -13.39 -3.85
CA MET A 189 0.23 -13.91 -3.06
C MET A 189 0.30 -15.43 -3.08
N ARG A 190 0.33 -16.06 -1.91
CA ARG A 190 0.05 -17.49 -1.80
C ARG A 190 -1.41 -17.67 -1.51
N TYR A 191 -1.98 -18.72 -2.07
CA TYR A 191 -3.32 -19.13 -1.75
C TYR A 191 -3.37 -20.63 -1.53
N HIS A 192 -4.34 -21.05 -0.75
CA HIS A 192 -4.73 -22.43 -0.66
C HIS A 192 -5.97 -22.66 -1.55
N THR A 193 -6.08 -23.84 -2.14
CA THR A 193 -7.25 -24.20 -2.95
C THR A 193 -8.47 -24.26 -2.03
N PRO A 194 -9.53 -23.45 -2.26
CA PRO A 194 -10.68 -23.44 -1.38
C PRO A 194 -11.33 -24.82 -1.29
N TYR A 195 -11.73 -25.22 -0.09
CA TYR A 195 -12.28 -26.56 0.18
C TYR A 195 -13.48 -26.87 -0.72
N GLU A 196 -14.35 -25.88 -0.91
CA GLU A 196 -15.57 -25.97 -1.72
C GLU A 196 -15.32 -26.20 -3.21
N GLN A 197 -14.07 -26.04 -3.68
CA GLN A 197 -13.68 -26.45 -5.03
C GLN A 197 -13.64 -27.97 -5.17
N THR A 198 -13.27 -28.67 -4.10
CA THR A 198 -13.12 -30.13 -4.07
C THR A 198 -14.33 -30.84 -3.47
N ASP A 199 -15.02 -30.19 -2.53
CA ASP A 199 -16.19 -30.71 -1.85
C ASP A 199 -17.28 -29.62 -1.77
N PRO A 200 -18.01 -29.37 -2.88
CA PRO A 200 -18.99 -28.30 -2.95
C PRO A 200 -20.21 -28.60 -2.08
N VAL A 201 -20.68 -27.59 -1.35
CA VAL A 201 -21.90 -27.71 -0.54
C VAL A 201 -23.12 -27.94 -1.47
N PRO A 202 -23.94 -28.97 -1.20
CA PRO A 202 -25.14 -29.24 -2.01
C PRO A 202 -26.08 -28.02 -2.10
N GLY A 203 -26.51 -27.71 -3.31
CA GLY A 203 -27.40 -26.57 -3.58
C GLY A 203 -26.70 -25.23 -3.81
N MET A 204 -25.38 -25.15 -3.62
CA MET A 204 -24.58 -23.98 -3.98
C MET A 204 -23.99 -24.14 -5.38
N THR A 205 -23.92 -23.06 -6.16
CA THR A 205 -23.18 -23.01 -7.43
C THR A 205 -21.90 -22.21 -7.24
N TYR A 206 -20.74 -22.85 -7.40
CA TYR A 206 -19.44 -22.21 -7.26
C TYR A 206 -18.86 -21.82 -8.63
N THR A 207 -18.48 -20.56 -8.77
CA THR A 207 -17.78 -20.03 -9.94
C THR A 207 -16.33 -19.70 -9.55
N PRO A 208 -15.34 -20.41 -10.09
CA PRO A 208 -13.95 -19.99 -9.98
C PRO A 208 -13.76 -18.60 -10.56
N THR A 209 -13.12 -17.73 -9.79
CA THR A 209 -12.84 -16.34 -10.16
C THR A 209 -11.35 -16.06 -9.94
N GLY A 210 -10.80 -15.05 -10.61
CA GLY A 210 -9.35 -14.82 -10.64
C GLY A 210 -8.62 -15.90 -11.45
N ASP A 211 -7.44 -16.32 -10.96
CA ASP A 211 -6.66 -17.42 -11.53
C ASP A 211 -7.02 -18.77 -10.88
N GLY A 212 -8.22 -18.89 -10.29
CA GLY A 212 -8.67 -20.05 -9.53
C GLY A 212 -8.30 -19.99 -8.04
N ASP A 213 -7.89 -18.82 -7.57
CA ASP A 213 -7.52 -18.51 -6.19
C ASP A 213 -8.70 -18.10 -5.31
N MET A 214 -9.87 -17.85 -5.91
CA MET A 214 -11.12 -17.47 -5.23
C MET A 214 -12.30 -18.19 -5.86
N LEU A 215 -13.31 -18.51 -5.05
CA LEU A 215 -14.62 -18.93 -5.54
C LEU A 215 -15.68 -17.92 -5.15
N VAL A 216 -16.61 -17.66 -6.06
CA VAL A 216 -17.87 -16.98 -5.75
C VAL A 216 -18.99 -18.01 -5.81
N ALA A 217 -19.64 -18.22 -4.69
CA ALA A 217 -20.77 -19.12 -4.55
C ALA A 217 -22.09 -18.36 -4.68
N ALA A 218 -23.07 -18.97 -5.34
CA ALA A 218 -24.40 -18.44 -5.48
C ALA A 218 -25.45 -19.49 -5.11
N ASN A 219 -26.45 -19.07 -4.35
CA ASN A 219 -27.65 -19.84 -4.06
C ASN A 219 -28.89 -18.94 -4.11
N ARG A 220 -30.03 -19.53 -4.39
CA ARG A 220 -31.32 -18.84 -4.37
C ARG A 220 -32.38 -19.72 -3.74
N ASP A 221 -33.11 -19.15 -2.79
CA ASP A 221 -34.28 -19.75 -2.19
C ASP A 221 -35.52 -18.82 -2.33
N HIS A 222 -36.57 -19.07 -1.56
CA HIS A 222 -37.78 -18.24 -1.56
C HIS A 222 -37.59 -16.88 -0.86
N ASN A 223 -36.52 -16.70 -0.06
CA ASN A 223 -36.22 -15.48 0.68
C ASN A 223 -35.32 -14.53 -0.12
N GLY A 224 -34.50 -15.05 -1.02
CA GLY A 224 -33.66 -14.20 -1.86
C GLY A 224 -32.54 -14.93 -2.59
N ARG A 225 -31.61 -14.13 -3.09
CA ARG A 225 -30.35 -14.57 -3.68
C ARG A 225 -29.25 -14.32 -2.66
N TYR A 226 -28.41 -15.33 -2.46
CA TYR A 226 -27.24 -15.27 -1.61
C TYR A 226 -25.99 -15.38 -2.48
N LEU A 227 -25.03 -14.51 -2.20
CA LEU A 227 -23.72 -14.51 -2.83
C LEU A 227 -22.68 -14.55 -1.72
N GLU A 228 -21.74 -15.47 -1.85
CA GLU A 228 -20.66 -15.67 -0.90
C GLU A 228 -19.36 -15.78 -1.67
N TYR A 229 -18.25 -15.42 -1.03
CA TYR A 229 -16.93 -15.70 -1.56
C TYR A 229 -16.10 -16.50 -0.57
N THR A 230 -15.21 -17.32 -1.09
CA THR A 230 -14.14 -17.94 -0.32
C THR A 230 -12.79 -17.62 -0.97
N ALA A 231 -11.86 -17.15 -0.15
CA ALA A 231 -10.52 -16.75 -0.55
C ALA A 231 -9.57 -17.00 0.63
N GLU A 232 -8.61 -17.89 0.45
CA GLU A 232 -7.65 -18.29 1.48
C GLU A 232 -6.25 -17.78 1.09
N TRP A 233 -6.02 -16.49 1.30
CA TRP A 233 -4.84 -15.77 0.78
C TRP A 233 -3.88 -15.35 1.88
N ILE A 234 -2.58 -15.43 1.60
CA ILE A 234 -1.52 -14.88 2.44
C ILE A 234 -0.43 -14.21 1.58
N PRO A 235 -0.10 -12.94 1.82
CA PRO A 235 1.00 -12.30 1.12
C PRO A 235 2.32 -12.88 1.60
N GLN A 236 3.14 -13.34 0.65
CA GLN A 236 4.53 -13.69 0.93
C GLN A 236 5.45 -12.62 0.35
N ILE A 237 6.11 -11.87 1.25
CA ILE A 237 7.18 -10.96 0.89
C ILE A 237 8.49 -11.75 0.78
N ALA A 238 9.18 -11.59 -0.35
CA ALA A 238 10.49 -12.18 -0.58
C ALA A 238 11.56 -11.33 0.12
N ASP A 239 12.46 -11.99 0.86
CA ASP A 239 13.60 -11.39 1.55
C ASP A 239 13.28 -10.09 2.30
N PRO A 240 12.32 -10.11 3.25
CA PRO A 240 11.90 -8.91 3.99
C PRO A 240 13.05 -8.23 4.74
N THR A 241 14.14 -8.95 5.04
CA THR A 241 15.36 -8.41 5.67
C THR A 241 16.13 -7.44 4.78
N LEU A 242 15.89 -7.43 3.47
CA LEU A 242 16.47 -6.48 2.52
C LEU A 242 15.59 -5.26 2.30
N ILE A 243 14.44 -5.18 2.96
CA ILE A 243 13.55 -4.01 2.91
C ILE A 243 13.88 -3.12 4.11
N THR A 244 14.07 -1.83 3.83
CA THR A 244 14.28 -0.81 4.86
C THR A 244 13.10 0.15 4.87
N THR A 245 12.58 0.44 6.05
CA THR A 245 11.51 1.41 6.26
C THR A 245 11.99 2.52 7.18
N PHE A 246 11.84 3.76 6.74
CA PHE A 246 11.99 4.94 7.58
C PHE A 246 10.63 5.30 8.19
N ASP A 247 10.56 5.30 9.52
CA ASP A 247 9.43 5.80 10.28
C ASP A 247 9.63 7.29 10.57
N LEU A 248 8.74 8.11 10.01
CA LEU A 248 8.74 9.57 10.09
C LEU A 248 7.68 10.10 11.05
N THR A 249 6.95 9.23 11.75
CA THR A 249 5.80 9.61 12.57
C THR A 249 6.18 10.52 13.75
N LYS A 250 7.44 10.46 14.18
CA LYS A 250 8.00 11.31 15.25
C LYS A 250 8.59 12.63 14.77
N LEU A 251 8.72 12.84 13.46
CA LEU A 251 9.15 14.13 12.92
C LEU A 251 8.07 15.19 13.13
N THR A 252 8.45 16.33 13.70
CA THR A 252 7.54 17.46 13.85
C THR A 252 7.33 18.19 12.52
N LYS A 253 6.36 19.12 12.50
CA LYS A 253 5.97 19.85 11.29
C LYS A 253 7.06 20.84 10.86
#